data_AF-A0A2B9DMX6-F1
#
_entry.id   AF-A0A2B9DMX6-F1
#
_cell.length_a   1.000
_cell.length_b   1.000
_cell.length_c   1.000
_cell.angle_alpha   90.00
_cell.angle_beta   90.00
_cell.angle_gamma   90.00
#
_symmetry.space_group_name_H-M   'P 1'
#
loop_
_entity.id
_entity.type
_entity.pdbx_description
1 polymer ?
#
loop_
_entity_poly.entity_id
_entity_poly.type
_entity_poly.pdbx_seq_one_letter_code
_entity_poly.pdbx_strand_id
1 'polypeptide(L)' 'MKKLNDLEFIQNGMVLVDVEGREATITGIREIEGFGTWVEFNGDKLQEVMFDWNRVRDDVLVKDGTYTN' A
#
# COMPACT_ATOMS: atom_id res chain seq x y z
N MET A 1 15.01 -1.20 0.96
CA MET A 1 13.63 -0.80 1.27
C MET A 1 13.58 0.71 1.15
N LYS A 2 12.44 1.27 0.74
CA LYS A 2 12.22 2.71 0.65
C LYS A 2 10.96 3.09 1.41
N LYS A 3 10.88 4.30 1.97
CA LYS A 3 9.63 4.76 2.60
C LYS A 3 8.54 4.85 1.55
N LEU A 4 7.32 4.43 1.91
CA LEU A 4 6.19 4.53 1.01
C LEU A 4 5.90 6.00 0.63
N ASN A 5 6.03 6.93 1.58
CA ASN A 5 5.85 8.36 1.34
C ASN A 5 6.89 8.96 0.37
N ASP A 6 8.09 8.37 0.24
CA ASP A 6 9.10 8.82 -0.74
C ASP A 6 8.83 8.30 -2.16
N LEU A 7 7.83 7.43 -2.34
CA LEU A 7 7.38 6.94 -3.63
C LEU A 7 6.20 7.75 -4.17
N GLU A 8 5.27 8.19 -3.31
CA GLU A 8 4.06 8.95 -3.70
C GLU A 8 3.10 8.19 -4.64
N PHE A 9 3.29 6.87 -4.81
CA PHE A 9 2.36 6.00 -5.52
C PHE A 9 2.28 4.62 -4.88
N ILE A 10 1.22 3.89 -5.23
CA ILE A 10 1.03 2.47 -4.92
C ILE A 10 0.69 1.70 -6.20
N GLN A 11 1.09 0.43 -6.25
CA GLN A 11 0.74 -0.48 -7.35
C GLN A 11 0.52 -1.90 -6.83
N ASN A 12 -0.21 -2.70 -7.60
CA ASN A 12 -0.30 -4.14 -7.34
C ASN A 12 1.09 -4.79 -7.38
N GLY A 13 1.31 -5.73 -6.46
CA GLY A 13 2.58 -6.44 -6.28
C GLY A 13 3.56 -5.78 -5.32
N MET A 14 3.33 -4.52 -4.90
CA MET A 14 4.13 -3.89 -3.85
C MET A 14 4.00 -4.66 -2.53
N VAL A 15 5.13 -4.91 -1.87
CA VAL A 15 5.16 -5.45 -0.52
C VAL A 15 5.46 -4.32 0.47
N LEU A 16 4.45 -3.97 1.26
CA LEU A 16 4.57 -3.03 2.36
C LEU A 16 5.05 -3.74 3.62
N VAL A 17 5.89 -3.06 4.39
CA VAL A 17 6.42 -3.52 5.67
C VAL A 17 6.10 -2.47 6.73
N ASP A 18 5.42 -2.88 7.80
CA ASP A 18 5.07 -1.98 8.90
C ASP A 18 6.15 -1.89 9.98
N VAL A 19 5.88 -1.11 11.03
CA VAL A 19 6.80 -0.87 12.15
C VAL A 19 7.14 -2.11 12.98
N GLU A 20 6.27 -3.12 12.94
CA GLU A 20 6.47 -4.39 13.63
C GLU A 20 7.15 -5.43 12.72
N GLY A 21 7.49 -5.04 11.48
CA GLY A 21 8.09 -5.91 10.47
C GLY A 21 7.09 -6.84 9.78
N ARG A 22 5.78 -6.60 9.93
CA ARG A 22 4.75 -7.38 9.24
C ARG A 22 4.69 -6.96 7.78
N GLU A 23 4.48 -7.94 6.92
CA GLU A 23 4.44 -7.74 5.47
C GLU A 23 3.04 -7.89 4.92
N ALA A 24 2.70 -7.04 3.95
CA ALA A 24 1.46 -7.13 3.21
C ALA A 24 1.71 -6.82 1.73
N THR A 25 1.21 -7.69 0.85
CA THR A 25 1.29 -7.48 -0.60
C THR A 25 0.02 -6.80 -1.08
N ILE A 26 0.14 -5.69 -1.82
CA ILE A 26 -1.00 -5.07 -2.48
C ILE A 26 -1.47 -5.99 -3.62
N THR A 27 -2.70 -6.48 -3.52
CA THR A 27 -3.30 -7.39 -4.52
C THR A 27 -4.42 -6.75 -5.33
N GLY A 28 -4.98 -5.65 -4.84
CA GLY A 28 -6.02 -4.90 -5.53
C GLY A 28 -5.95 -3.42 -5.21
N ILE A 29 -6.22 -2.59 -6.22
CA ILE A 29 -6.40 -1.15 -6.09
C ILE A 29 -7.65 -0.79 -6.88
N ARG A 30 -8.58 -0.09 -6.23
CA ARG A 30 -9.83 0.35 -6.84
C ARG A 30 -10.11 1.79 -6.48
N GLU A 31 -10.37 2.61 -7.48
CA GLU A 31 -10.88 3.96 -7.28
C GLU A 31 -12.41 3.95 -7.30
N ILE A 32 -13.02 4.56 -6.29
CA ILE A 32 -14.46 4.74 -6.21
C ILE A 32 -14.73 6.24 -6.30
N GLU A 33 -15.42 6.65 -7.37
CA GLU A 33 -15.77 8.05 -7.63
C GLU A 33 -16.51 8.66 -6.44
N GLY A 34 -16.00 9.79 -5.93
CA GLY A 34 -16.54 10.46 -4.75
C GLY A 34 -16.15 9.87 -3.38
N PHE A 35 -15.46 8.74 -3.33
CA PHE A 35 -15.06 8.06 -2.08
C PHE A 35 -13.55 7.82 -1.95
N GLY A 36 -12.80 7.80 -3.05
CA GLY A 36 -11.33 7.70 -3.04
C GLY A 36 -10.79 6.30 -3.41
N THR A 37 -9.54 6.04 -3.04
CA THR A 37 -8.81 4.82 -3.39
C THR A 37 -8.95 3.77 -2.29
N TRP A 38 -9.29 2.55 -2.68
CA TRP A 38 -9.35 1.37 -1.81
C TRP A 38 -8.26 0.38 -2.19
N VAL A 39 -7.60 -0.19 -1.19
CA VAL A 39 -6.44 -1.07 -1.36
C VAL A 39 -6.69 -2.38 -0.66
N GLU A 40 -6.52 -3.47 -1.40
CA GLU A 40 -6.62 -4.85 -0.93
C GLU A 40 -5.22 -5.40 -0.64
N PHE A 41 -5.09 -6.13 0.46
CA PHE A 41 -3.85 -6.78 0.86
C PHE A 41 -3.99 -8.30 0.87
N ASN A 42 -2.94 -8.99 0.43
CA ASN A 42 -2.76 -10.44 0.54
C ASN A 42 -3.88 -11.29 -0.09
N GLY A 43 -4.65 -10.75 -1.04
CA GLY A 43 -5.74 -11.46 -1.71
C GLY A 43 -7.03 -11.55 -0.90
N ASP A 44 -7.11 -10.87 0.24
CA ASP A 44 -8.28 -10.90 1.11
C ASP A 44 -9.15 -9.65 0.91
N LYS A 45 -10.23 -9.82 0.15
CA LYS A 45 -11.23 -8.76 -0.12
C LYS A 45 -11.90 -8.22 1.14
N LEU A 46 -11.88 -8.95 2.26
CA LEU A 46 -12.41 -8.46 3.52
C LEU A 46 -11.45 -7.48 4.23
N GLN A 47 -10.22 -7.37 3.75
CA GLN A 47 -9.18 -6.48 4.27
C GLN A 47 -8.94 -5.26 3.37
N GLU A 48 -9.90 -4.91 2.51
CA GLU A 48 -9.84 -3.63 1.79
C GLU A 48 -9.86 -2.47 2.78
N VAL A 49 -8.90 -1.56 2.63
CA VAL A 49 -8.82 -0.33 3.41
C VAL A 49 -8.90 0.87 2.48
N MET A 50 -9.60 1.92 2.91
CA MET A 50 -9.54 3.21 2.25
C MET A 50 -8.15 3.80 2.47
N PHE A 51 -7.43 4.01 1.37
CA PHE A 51 -6.05 4.49 1.39
C PHE A 51 -6.04 6.02 1.40
N ASP A 52 -5.39 6.59 2.40
CA ASP A 52 -5.27 8.03 2.59
C ASP A 52 -3.80 8.38 2.85
N TRP A 53 -3.17 9.03 1.86
CA TRP A 53 -1.78 9.48 1.94
C TRP A 53 -1.50 10.36 3.16
N ASN A 54 -2.48 11.14 3.64
CA ASN A 54 -2.32 11.98 4.82
C ASN A 54 -2.28 11.18 6.13
N ARG A 55 -2.63 9.89 6.09
CA ARG A 55 -2.66 8.97 7.23
C ARG A 55 -1.62 7.86 7.13
N VAL A 56 -0.88 7.78 6.02
CA VAL A 56 0.24 6.86 5.88
C VAL A 56 1.33 7.28 6.85
N ARG A 57 1.77 6.36 7.70
CA ARG A 57 2.87 6.61 8.63
C ARG A 57 4.19 6.65 7.86
N ASP A 58 5.09 7.56 8.26
CA ASP A 58 6.42 7.73 7.66
C ASP A 58 7.36 6.52 7.80
N ASP A 59 6.99 5.57 8.65
CA ASP A 59 7.73 4.36 8.95
C ASP A 59 7.19 3.12 8.23
N VAL A 60 6.19 3.27 7.35
CA VAL A 60 5.81 2.23 6.39
C VAL A 60 6.82 2.18 5.25
N LEU A 61 7.41 1.01 5.05
CA LEU A 61 8.43 0.76 4.04
C LEU A 61 7.87 -0.08 2.88
N VAL A 62 8.52 0.00 1.73
CA VAL A 62 8.28 -0.84 0.56
C VAL A 62 9.54 -1.64 0.28
N LYS A 63 9.39 -2.94 0.03
CA LYS A 63 10.51 -3.79 -0.39
C LYS A 63 11.04 -3.38 -1.77
N ASP A 64 12.36 -3.41 -1.91
CA ASP A 64 12.98 -3.11 -3.20
C ASP A 64 12.65 -4.21 -4.20
N GLY A 65 12.51 -3.83 -5.48
CA GLY A 65 12.18 -4.78 -6.55
C GLY A 65 10.71 -5.20 -6.62
N THR A 66 9.85 -4.72 -5.71
CA THR A 66 8.40 -4.98 -5.75
C THR A 66 7.60 -3.82 -6.36
N TYR A 67 8.28 -2.84 -6.95
CA TYR A 67 7.68 -1.70 -7.62
C TYR A 67 8.51 -1.27 -8.83
N THR A 68 7.83 -0.62 -9.76
CA THR A 68 8.43 -0.04 -10.98
C THR A 68 7.88 1.37 -11.12
N ASN A 69 8.76 2.35 -10.96
CA ASN A 69 8.46 3.78 -11.11
C ASN A 69 8.27 4.15 -12.59
#